data_AF-A0A7Y9TGD6-F1
#
_entry.id   AF-A0A7Y9TGD6-F1
#
_cell.length_a   1.000
_cell.length_b   1.000
_cell.length_c   1.000
_cell.angle_alpha   90.00
_cell.angle_beta   90.00
_cell.angle_gamma   90.00
#
_symmetry.space_group_name_H-M   'P 1'
#
loop_
_entity.id
_entity.type
_entity.pdbx_description
1 polymer ?
#
loop_
_entity_poly.entity_id
_entity_poly.type
_entity_poly.pdbx_seq_one_letter_code
_entity_poly.pdbx_strand_id
1 'polypeptide(L)'
;MANFEQQLTALETVVERLERGELSLDESVRLFEEGIKLSNACKQELEAAEGKIQLLVEPGTGPISVRDLPVEDDDSIEDDEEEE
;
A
#
# COMPACT_ATOMS: atom_id res chain seq x y z
N MET A 1 0.96 2.74 -13.84
CA MET A 1 -0.34 2.84 -13.15
C MET A 1 -1.25 1.68 -13.51
N ALA A 2 -1.50 1.36 -14.79
CA ALA A 2 -2.27 0.15 -15.15
C ALA A 2 -1.70 -1.15 -14.52
N ASN A 3 -0.37 -1.24 -14.40
CA ASN A 3 0.29 -2.38 -13.77
C ASN A 3 0.03 -2.48 -12.24
N PHE A 4 -0.07 -1.37 -11.52
CA PHE A 4 -0.39 -1.36 -10.09
C PHE A 4 -1.79 -1.89 -9.83
N GLU A 5 -2.79 -1.30 -10.48
CA GLU A 5 -4.19 -1.71 -10.35
C GLU A 5 -4.36 -3.20 -10.69
N GLN A 6 -3.69 -3.69 -11.74
CA GLN A 6 -3.72 -5.10 -12.12
C GLN A 6 -3.12 -6.01 -11.04
N GLN A 7 -1.99 -5.64 -10.45
CA GLN A 7 -1.36 -6.42 -9.38
C GLN A 7 -2.17 -6.38 -8.09
N LEU A 8 -2.80 -5.24 -7.79
CA LEU A 8 -3.69 -5.09 -6.64
C LEU A 8 -4.94 -5.97 -6.79
N THR A 9 -5.61 -5.93 -7.94
CA THR A 9 -6.78 -6.80 -8.20
C THR A 9 -6.40 -8.28 -8.16
N ALA A 10 -5.22 -8.64 -8.66
CA ALA A 10 -4.73 -10.01 -8.55
C ALA A 10 -4.52 -10.42 -7.08
N LEU A 11 -3.95 -9.53 -6.27
CA LEU A 11 -3.73 -9.76 -4.84
C LEU A 11 -5.06 -9.93 -4.09
N GLU A 12 -6.05 -9.07 -4.35
CA GLU A 12 -7.39 -9.18 -3.78
C GLU A 12 -8.04 -10.52 -4.11
N THR A 13 -7.90 -10.98 -5.35
CA THR A 13 -8.40 -12.30 -5.78
C THR A 13 -7.70 -13.44 -5.02
N VAL A 14 -6.40 -13.34 -4.80
CA VAL A 14 -5.64 -14.32 -4.02
C VAL A 14 -6.12 -14.35 -2.57
N VAL A 15 -6.30 -13.19 -1.94
CA VAL A 15 -6.81 -13.07 -0.56
C VAL A 15 -8.22 -13.66 -0.45
N GLU A 16 -9.13 -13.30 -1.36
CA GLU A 16 -10.49 -13.82 -1.37
C GLU A 16 -10.50 -15.36 -1.45
N ARG A 17 -9.63 -15.93 -2.28
CA ARG A 17 -9.52 -17.40 -2.40
C ARG A 17 -8.97 -18.05 -1.13
N LEU A 18 -8.00 -17.42 -0.46
CA LEU A 18 -7.44 -17.90 0.81
C LEU A 18 -8.49 -17.85 1.92
N GLU A 19 -9.31 -16.80 1.97
CA GLU A 19 -10.36 -16.61 2.99
C GLU A 19 -11.53 -17.57 2.83
N ARG A 20 -11.86 -18.00 1.60
CA ARG A 20 -12.93 -18.99 1.36
C ARG A 20 -12.66 -20.35 2.02
N GLY A 21 -11.40 -20.72 2.25
CA GLY A 21 -11.04 -21.91 3.04
C GLY A 21 -11.32 -23.27 2.37
N GLU A 22 -11.68 -23.31 1.08
CA GLU A 22 -11.96 -24.54 0.32
C GLU A 22 -10.71 -25.14 -0.36
N LEU A 23 -9.52 -24.67 0.02
CA LEU A 23 -8.25 -25.00 -0.64
C LEU A 23 -7.55 -26.18 0.04
N SER A 24 -6.88 -27.01 -0.76
CA SER A 24 -5.92 -27.97 -0.22
C SER A 24 -4.67 -27.25 0.34
N LEU A 25 -3.91 -27.92 1.20
CA LEU A 25 -2.68 -27.35 1.78
C LEU A 25 -1.69 -26.88 0.71
N ASP A 26 -1.50 -27.66 -0.36
CA ASP A 26 -0.58 -27.31 -1.45
C ASP A 26 -1.06 -26.06 -2.22
N GLU A 27 -2.36 -25.95 -2.46
CA GLU A 27 -2.95 -24.76 -3.09
C GLU A 27 -2.85 -23.52 -2.21
N SER A 28 -3.12 -23.66 -0.91
CA SER A 28 -2.97 -22.57 0.06
C SER A 28 -1.54 -22.05 0.11
N VAL A 29 -0.54 -22.94 0.10
CA VAL A 29 0.88 -22.55 0.08
C VAL A 29 1.22 -21.81 -1.22
N ARG A 30 0.78 -22.31 -2.38
CA ARG A 30 1.02 -21.65 -3.68
C ARG A 30 0.39 -20.26 -3.75
N LEU A 31 -0.87 -20.14 -3.32
CA LEU A 31 -1.58 -18.86 -3.31
C LEU A 31 -0.94 -17.87 -2.33
N PHE A 32 -0.48 -18.35 -1.17
CA PHE A 32 0.25 -17.52 -0.23
C PHE A 32 1.56 -16.98 -0.84
N GLU A 33 2.36 -17.83 -1.49
CA GLU A 33 3.58 -17.39 -2.19
C GLU A 33 3.28 -16.37 -3.31
N GLU A 34 2.20 -16.57 -4.06
CA GLU A 34 1.74 -15.63 -5.08
C GLU A 34 1.32 -14.29 -4.46
N GLY A 35 0.55 -14.32 -3.38
CA GLY A 35 0.13 -13.13 -2.64
C GLY A 35 1.31 -12.31 -2.12
N ILE A 36 2.34 -12.97 -1.59
CA ILE A 36 3.57 -12.29 -1.14
C ILE A 36 4.29 -11.62 -2.32
N LYS A 37 4.37 -12.26 -3.48
CA LYS A 37 4.99 -11.68 -4.68
C LYS A 37 4.23 -10.44 -5.16
N LEU A 38 2.90 -10.53 -5.25
CA LEU A 38 2.04 -9.42 -5.66
C LEU A 38 2.12 -8.26 -4.67
N SER A 39 2.06 -8.53 -3.36
CA SER A 39 2.19 -7.51 -2.32
C SER A 39 3.52 -6.75 -2.40
N ASN A 40 4.63 -7.47 -2.58
CA ASN A 40 5.94 -6.85 -2.75
C ASN A 40 6.02 -5.98 -4.02
N ALA A 41 5.41 -6.43 -5.12
CA ALA A 41 5.42 -5.67 -6.36
C ALA A 41 4.58 -4.38 -6.27
N CYS A 42 3.41 -4.44 -5.63
CA CYS A 42 2.60 -3.26 -5.32
C CYS A 42 3.39 -2.26 -4.46
N LYS A 43 4.07 -2.75 -3.41
CA LYS A 43 4.92 -1.90 -2.55
C LYS A 43 6.02 -1.20 -3.33
N GLN A 44 6.73 -1.91 -4.21
CA GLN A 44 7.79 -1.32 -5.03
C GLN A 44 7.27 -0.23 -5.97
N GLU A 45 6.08 -0.41 -6.55
CA GLU A 45 5.48 0.63 -7.39
C GLU A 45 5.07 1.87 -6.60
N LEU A 46 4.55 1.68 -5.38
CA LEU A 46 4.24 2.80 -4.48
C LEU A 46 5.50 3.55 -4.06
N GLU A 47 6.56 2.85 -3.65
CA GLU A 47 7.86 3.46 -3.31
C GLU A 47 8.44 4.25 -4.51
N ALA A 48 8.34 3.70 -5.72
CA ALA A 48 8.79 4.39 -6.93
C ALA A 48 7.94 5.62 -7.27
N ALA A 49 6.64 5.61 -6.96
CA ALA A 49 5.76 6.76 -7.12
C ALA A 49 6.07 7.82 -6.06
N GLU A 50 6.25 7.43 -4.81
CA GLU A 50 6.61 8.32 -3.70
C GLU A 50 7.93 9.04 -3.97
N GLY A 51 8.98 8.30 -4.40
CA GLY A 51 10.27 8.91 -4.74
C GLY A 51 10.16 9.95 -5.87
N LYS A 52 9.30 9.71 -6.87
CA LYS A 52 9.03 10.71 -7.92
C LYS A 52 8.30 11.95 -7.38
N ILE A 53 7.38 11.78 -6.44
CA ILE A 53 6.70 12.89 -5.78
C ILE A 53 7.69 13.69 -4.95
N GLN A 54 8.54 13.05 -4.16
CA GLN A 54 9.57 13.72 -3.35
C GLN A 54 10.50 14.58 -4.22
N LEU A 55 10.98 14.06 -5.35
CA LEU A 55 11.79 14.83 -6.31
C LEU A 55 11.07 16.05 -6.89
N LEU A 56 9.75 16.02 -7.00
CA LEU A 56 8.95 17.15 -7.48
C LEU A 56 8.64 18.18 -6.37
N VAL A 57 8.74 17.77 -5.10
CA VAL A 57 8.41 18.58 -3.90
C VAL A 57 9.66 19.24 -3.29
N GLU A 58 10.88 18.81 -3.65
CA GLU A 58 12.12 19.39 -3.11
C GLU A 58 12.24 20.92 -3.36
N PRO A 59 12.41 21.73 -2.30
CA PRO A 59 12.44 23.18 -2.40
C PRO A 59 13.77 23.69 -2.96
N GLY A 60 13.81 24.08 -4.24
CA GLY A 60 15.01 24.67 -4.85
C GLY A 60 14.97 24.92 -6.36
N THR A 61 14.03 24.29 -7.08
CA THR A 61 13.89 24.40 -8.53
C THR A 61 12.43 24.67 -8.88
N GLY A 62 12.02 25.93 -9.08
CA GLY A 62 10.59 26.24 -9.30
C GLY A 62 10.04 25.84 -10.68
N PRO A 63 8.70 25.90 -10.93
CA PRO A 63 7.62 26.02 -9.96
C PRO A 63 6.57 24.88 -10.06
N ILE A 64 6.27 24.21 -8.94
CA ILE A 64 4.86 24.00 -8.55
C ILE A 64 4.71 24.51 -7.11
N SER A 65 3.68 25.32 -6.93
CA SER A 65 3.25 25.83 -5.64
C SER A 65 2.39 24.78 -4.96
N VAL A 66 2.99 24.01 -4.06
CA VAL A 66 2.32 23.56 -2.85
C VAL A 66 1.98 24.83 -2.04
N ARG A 67 0.94 25.57 -2.41
CA ARG A 67 0.33 26.52 -1.45
C ARG A 67 -0.90 25.92 -0.77
N ASP A 68 -1.25 24.69 -1.14
CA ASP A 68 -2.51 24.03 -0.83
C ASP A 68 -2.33 22.64 -0.17
N LEU A 69 -1.17 22.33 0.39
CA LEU A 69 -1.04 21.15 1.26
C LEU A 69 -0.85 21.58 2.72
N PRO A 70 -1.93 21.99 3.42
CA PRO A 70 -2.01 21.79 4.86
C PRO A 70 -2.60 20.39 5.10
N VAL A 71 -1.83 19.51 5.74
CA VAL A 71 -2.44 18.48 6.56
C VAL A 71 -1.63 18.41 7.85
N GLU A 72 -1.96 19.36 8.73
CA GLU A 72 -1.95 19.05 10.16
C GLU A 72 -3.07 18.01 10.34
N ASP A 73 -2.71 16.82 10.78
CA ASP A 73 -3.40 16.08 11.84
C ASP A 73 -2.43 14.95 12.19
N ASP A 74 -1.44 15.33 12.99
CA ASP A 74 -0.87 14.45 14.00
C ASP A 74 -2.04 14.07 14.91
N ASP A 75 -2.86 13.11 14.49
CA ASP A 75 -3.80 12.44 15.38
C ASP A 75 -2.95 11.69 16.40
N SER A 76 -2.56 12.44 17.42
CA SER A 76 -2.37 11.97 18.77
C SER A 76 -3.47 10.97 19.08
N ILE A 77 -3.19 9.69 18.86
CA ILE A 77 -3.93 8.61 19.51
C ILE A 77 -3.52 8.70 20.98
N GLU A 78 -4.22 9.55 21.72
CA GLU A 78 -4.36 9.42 23.18
C GLU A 78 -5.22 8.17 23.42
N ASP A 79 -4.61 6.98 23.33
CA ASP A 79 -5.15 5.78 23.97
C ASP A 79 -4.54 5.69 25.38
N ASP A 80 -5.03 6.54 26.28
CA ASP A 80 -4.97 6.32 27.72
C ASP A 80 -6.39 5.99 28.20
N GLU A 81 -6.93 4.85 27.74
CA GLU A 81 -8.00 4.15 28.45
C GLU A 81 -7.36 3.17 29.46
N GLU A 82 -6.96 3.66 30.64
CA GLU A 82 -6.89 2.81 31.84
C GLU A 82 -8.19 2.98 32.65
N GLU A 83 -9.01 1.93 32.61
CA GLU A 83 -10.24 1.75 33.38
C GLU A 83 -9.97 1.74 34.91
N GLU A 84 -10.80 2.45 35.69
CA GLU A 84 -11.20 2.03 37.06
C GLU A 84 -12.73 2.00 37.19
#